data_AF-Q9ZAG1-F1
#
_entry.id   AF-Q9ZAG1-F1
#
_cell.length_a   1.000
_cell.length_b   1.000
_cell.length_c   1.000
_cell.angle_alpha   90.00
_cell.angle_beta   90.00
_cell.angle_gamma   90.00
#
_symmetry.space_group_name_H-M   'P 1'
#
loop_
_entity.id
_entity.type
_entity.pdbx_description
1 polymer ?
#
loop_
_entity_poly.entity_id
_entity_poly.type
_entity_poly.pdbx_seq_one_letter_code
_entity_poly.pdbx_strand_id
1 'polypeptide(L)'
;MRVFIMSSIGAAIGAGVAGFGGLQMFGFSGSLIGFPNFISNPLTHHAPAGNLMLFWIATAVCAVATFLLVWFFGYKDTDVMGEGVEQKNAFKDAVK
;
A
#
# COMPACT_ATOMS: atom_id res chain seq x y z
N MET A 1 -15.08 -1.36 7.09
CA MET A 1 -14.38 -2.63 6.75
C MET A 1 -14.19 -2.83 5.25
N ARG A 2 -15.24 -2.68 4.41
CA ARG A 2 -15.14 -2.91 2.96
C ARG A 2 -14.11 -2.02 2.25
N VAL A 3 -14.08 -0.73 2.54
CA VAL A 3 -13.06 0.21 2.00
C VAL A 3 -11.64 -0.26 2.33
N PHE A 4 -11.41 -0.75 3.56
CA PHE A 4 -10.12 -1.30 3.96
C PHE A 4 -9.75 -2.52 3.11
N ILE A 5 -10.65 -3.48 2.93
CA ILE A 5 -10.42 -4.67 2.09
C ILE A 5 -10.12 -4.27 0.63
N MET A 6 -10.91 -3.36 0.05
CA MET A 6 -10.68 -2.87 -1.32
C MET A 6 -9.32 -2.17 -1.45
N SER A 7 -8.91 -1.40 -0.43
CA SER A 7 -7.59 -0.78 -0.39
C SER A 7 -6.46 -1.79 -0.23
N SER A 8 -6.65 -2.87 0.54
CA SER A 8 -5.67 -3.95 0.68
C SER A 8 -5.48 -4.71 -0.63
N ILE A 9 -6.56 -4.91 -1.40
CA ILE A 9 -6.47 -5.53 -2.74
C ILE A 9 -5.70 -4.61 -3.70
N GLY A 10 -5.99 -3.31 -3.70
CA GLY A 10 -5.23 -2.33 -4.49
C GLY A 10 -3.73 -2.33 -4.14
N ALA A 11 -3.40 -2.39 -2.85
CA ALA A 11 -2.03 -2.52 -2.37
C ALA A 11 -1.36 -3.83 -2.84
N ALA A 12 -2.09 -4.96 -2.83
CA ALA A 12 -1.58 -6.23 -3.33
C ALA A 12 -1.30 -6.20 -4.84
N ILE A 13 -2.14 -5.51 -5.64
CA ILE A 13 -1.90 -5.32 -7.07
C ILE A 13 -0.62 -4.51 -7.30
N GLY A 14 -0.44 -3.40 -6.58
CA GLY A 14 0.79 -2.61 -6.64
C GLY A 14 2.05 -3.39 -6.27
N ALA A 15 1.98 -4.18 -5.18
CA ALA A 15 3.06 -5.06 -4.76
C ALA A 15 3.33 -6.17 -5.78
N GLY A 16 2.30 -6.70 -6.45
CA GLY A 16 2.43 -7.66 -7.53
C GLY A 16 3.18 -7.09 -8.72
N VAL A 17 2.84 -5.87 -9.17
CA VAL A 17 3.55 -5.20 -10.27
C VAL A 17 5.01 -4.95 -9.92
N ALA A 18 5.30 -4.50 -8.69
CA ALA A 18 6.67 -4.35 -8.20
C ALA A 18 7.42 -5.69 -8.20
N GLY A 19 6.80 -6.76 -7.69
CA GLY A 19 7.40 -8.10 -7.61
C GLY A 19 7.70 -8.70 -8.97
N PHE A 20 6.72 -8.71 -9.89
CA PHE A 20 6.89 -9.27 -11.24
C PHE A 20 7.85 -8.45 -12.10
N GLY A 21 7.91 -7.13 -11.89
CA GLY A 21 8.89 -6.28 -12.58
C GLY A 21 10.32 -6.41 -12.04
N GLY A 22 10.54 -7.20 -10.98
CA GLY A 22 11.87 -7.41 -10.41
C GLY A 22 12.38 -6.21 -9.61
N LEU A 23 11.49 -5.45 -8.95
CA LEU A 23 11.87 -4.29 -8.17
C LEU A 23 12.85 -4.68 -7.05
N GLN A 24 14.06 -4.12 -7.10
CA GLN A 24 15.09 -4.37 -6.09
C GLN A 24 15.08 -3.26 -5.05
N MET A 25 14.89 -3.63 -3.78
CA MET A 25 14.89 -2.70 -2.66
C MET A 25 16.19 -2.85 -1.88
N PHE A 26 17.03 -1.80 -1.85
CA PHE A 26 18.37 -1.86 -1.27
C PHE A 26 18.45 -1.41 0.19
N GLY A 27 17.32 -1.07 0.79
CA GLY A 27 17.18 -0.65 2.18
C GLY A 27 15.71 -0.66 2.61
N PHE A 28 15.41 -0.27 3.86
CA PHE A 28 14.03 -0.19 4.33
C PHE A 28 13.31 1.00 3.67
N SER A 29 12.46 0.72 2.69
CA SER A 29 11.60 1.72 2.06
C SER A 29 10.18 1.63 2.63
N GLY A 30 9.94 2.37 3.72
CA GLY A 30 8.59 2.60 4.21
C GLY A 30 7.90 3.66 3.35
N SER A 31 7.05 3.23 2.42
CA SER A 31 6.25 4.12 1.56
C SER A 31 7.09 4.98 0.59
N LEU A 32 6.48 6.06 0.06
CA LEU A 32 7.02 6.97 -0.95
C LEU A 32 8.31 7.68 -0.53
N ILE A 33 8.50 7.95 0.77
CA ILE A 33 9.72 8.62 1.27
C ILE A 33 10.97 7.75 1.09
N GLY A 34 10.79 6.42 1.03
CA GLY A 34 11.89 5.49 0.84
C GLY A 34 12.37 5.33 -0.61
N PHE A 35 11.85 6.12 -1.56
CA PHE A 35 12.22 6.02 -2.98
C PHE A 35 13.74 6.03 -3.28
N PRO A 36 14.62 6.71 -2.50
CA PRO A 36 16.06 6.67 -2.78
C PRO A 36 16.66 5.26 -2.67
N ASN A 37 16.04 4.36 -1.89
CA ASN A 37 16.48 2.97 -1.75
C ASN A 37 16.35 2.12 -3.02
N PHE A 38 15.72 2.64 -4.09
CA PHE A 38 15.59 1.95 -5.38
C PHE A 38 16.57 2.47 -6.44
N ILE A 39 17.35 3.52 -6.14
CA ILE A 39 18.24 4.16 -7.12
C ILE A 39 19.53 3.35 -7.30
N SER A 40 20.17 2.99 -6.19
CA SER A 40 21.46 2.31 -6.21
C SER A 40 21.66 1.52 -4.92
N ASN A 41 22.33 0.38 -5.03
CA ASN A 41 22.77 -0.38 -3.87
C ASN A 41 23.88 0.39 -3.13
N PRO A 42 23.69 0.76 -1.85
CA PRO A 42 24.69 1.53 -1.10
C PRO A 42 25.96 0.74 -0.77
N LEU A 43 25.93 -0.60 -0.83
CA LEU A 43 27.08 -1.47 -0.52
C LEU A 43 27.88 -1.85 -1.77
N THR A 44 27.21 -2.03 -2.91
CA THR A 44 27.85 -2.51 -4.16
C THR A 44 27.90 -1.46 -5.26
N HIS A 45 27.31 -0.28 -5.05
CA HIS A 45 27.13 0.79 -6.04
C HIS A 45 26.42 0.36 -7.32
N HIS A 46 25.80 -0.83 -7.32
CA HIS A 46 25.03 -1.32 -8.46
C HIS A 46 23.74 -0.52 -8.60
N ALA A 47 23.54 0.08 -9.77
CA ALA A 47 22.36 0.88 -10.11
C ALA A 47 21.61 0.20 -11.27
N PRO A 48 20.61 -0.66 -10.99
CA PRO A 48 19.86 -1.32 -12.04
C PRO A 48 19.06 -0.28 -12.84
N ALA A 49 19.33 -0.19 -14.14
CA ALA A 49 18.61 0.70 -15.03
C ALA A 49 17.11 0.36 -14.99
N GLY A 50 16.26 1.37 -14.75
CA GLY A 50 14.80 1.21 -14.75
C GLY A 50 14.17 0.83 -13.40
N ASN A 51 14.94 0.47 -12.37
CA ASN A 51 14.39 0.10 -11.05
C ASN A 51 13.59 1.24 -10.40
N LEU A 52 14.11 2.48 -10.49
CA LEU A 52 13.39 3.67 -10.02
C LEU A 52 12.10 3.93 -10.82
N MET A 53 12.13 3.72 -12.14
CA MET A 53 10.92 3.88 -12.96
C MET A 53 9.87 2.82 -12.63
N LEU A 54 10.29 1.59 -12.38
CA LEU A 54 9.42 0.51 -11.99
C LEU A 54 8.74 0.78 -10.63
N PHE A 55 9.46 1.41 -9.68
CA PHE A 55 8.88 1.88 -8.40
C PHE A 55 7.74 2.88 -8.63
N TRP A 56 7.95 3.86 -9.52
CA TRP A 56 6.92 4.86 -9.84
C TRP A 56 5.72 4.24 -10.54
N ILE A 57 5.94 3.31 -11.47
CA ILE A 57 4.87 2.57 -12.15
C ILE A 57 4.08 1.75 -11.14
N ALA A 58 4.74 0.96 -10.28
CA ALA A 58 4.08 0.14 -9.28
C ALA A 58 3.28 1.00 -8.28
N THR A 59 3.81 2.15 -7.88
CA THR A 59 3.12 3.12 -7.01
C THR A 59 1.89 3.72 -7.70
N ALA A 60 2.03 4.14 -8.96
CA ALA A 60 0.92 4.68 -9.73
C ALA A 60 -0.19 3.63 -9.91
N VAL A 61 0.18 2.38 -10.22
CA VAL A 61 -0.77 1.26 -10.33
C VAL A 61 -1.46 1.00 -9.00
N CYS A 62 -0.71 0.97 -7.88
CA CYS A 62 -1.27 0.83 -6.54
C CYS A 62 -2.33 1.90 -6.24
N ALA A 63 -1.98 3.17 -6.48
CA ALA A 63 -2.86 4.30 -6.21
C ALA A 63 -4.11 4.27 -7.10
N VAL A 64 -3.96 4.04 -8.41
CA VAL A 64 -5.06 3.97 -9.36
C VAL A 64 -5.97 2.77 -9.06
N ALA A 65 -5.41 1.58 -8.84
CA ALA A 65 -6.19 0.39 -8.52
C ALA A 65 -6.97 0.55 -7.22
N THR A 66 -6.32 1.05 -6.16
CA THR A 66 -6.97 1.36 -4.88
C THR A 66 -8.09 2.36 -5.05
N PHE A 67 -7.83 3.45 -5.77
CA PHE A 67 -8.81 4.51 -6.01
C PHE A 67 -10.02 3.98 -6.77
N LEU A 68 -9.83 3.24 -7.87
CA LEU A 68 -10.92 2.66 -8.65
C LEU A 68 -11.73 1.65 -7.85
N LEU A 69 -11.07 0.75 -7.10
CA LEU A 69 -11.77 -0.25 -6.29
C LEU A 69 -12.58 0.39 -5.16
N VAL A 70 -12.05 1.40 -4.49
CA VAL A 70 -12.77 2.13 -3.44
C VAL A 70 -13.90 2.98 -4.04
N TRP A 71 -13.68 3.62 -5.19
CA TRP A 71 -14.67 4.44 -5.85
C TRP A 71 -15.88 3.63 -6.32
N PHE A 72 -15.66 2.47 -6.96
CA PHE A 72 -16.75 1.64 -7.49
C PHE A 72 -17.34 0.67 -6.45
N PHE A 73 -16.53 0.16 -5.52
CA PHE A 73 -16.94 -0.94 -4.64
C PHE A 73 -16.70 -0.67 -3.15
N GLY A 74 -16.10 0.47 -2.79
CA GLY A 74 -15.77 0.81 -1.41
C GLY A 74 -17.00 1.22 -0.60
N TYR A 75 -17.83 2.11 -1.14
CA TYR A 75 -19.03 2.63 -0.49
C TYR A 75 -20.30 2.15 -1.23
N LYS A 76 -21.30 1.69 -0.47
CA LYS A 76 -22.66 1.41 -0.93
C LYS A 76 -23.64 2.27 -0.15
N ASP A 77 -24.82 2.50 -0.72
CA ASP A 77 -25.91 3.27 -0.07
C ASP A 77 -26.37 2.67 1.27
N THR A 78 -26.05 1.40 1.54
CA THR A 78 -26.31 0.72 2.82
C THR A 78 -25.23 0.98 3.87
N ASP A 79 -24.09 1.58 3.51
CA ASP A 79 -23.03 1.93 4.46
C ASP A 79 -23.47 3.19 5.20
N VAL A 80 -24.07 3.00 6.39
CA VAL A 80 -24.50 4.09 7.26
C VAL A 80 -23.28 4.95 7.59
N MET A 81 -23.34 6.23 7.22
CA MET A 81 -22.32 7.23 7.55
C MET A 81 -22.36 7.53 9.05
N GLY A 82 -21.85 6.62 9.90
CA GLY A 82 -21.94 6.85 11.35
C GLY A 82 -21.47 5.73 12.28
N GLU A 83 -21.41 4.47 11.86
CA GLU A 83 -20.78 3.43 12.68
C GLU A 83 -19.26 3.51 12.53
N GLY A 84 -18.67 4.49 13.24
CA GLY A 84 -17.25 4.50 13.51
C GLY A 84 -16.83 3.13 14.03
N VAL A 85 -15.66 2.66 13.62
CA VAL A 85 -15.05 1.43 14.14
C VAL A 85 -15.14 1.51 15.66
N GLU A 86 -16.01 0.68 16.28
CA GLU A 86 -16.10 0.65 17.72
C GLU A 86 -14.69 0.40 18.25
N GLN A 87 -14.11 1.39 18.92
CA GLN A 87 -12.95 1.17 19.75
C GLN A 87 -13.41 0.28 20.90
N LYS A 88 -13.43 -1.04 20.65
CA LYS A 88 -13.50 -2.03 21.71
C LYS A 88 -12.21 -1.89 22.50
N ASN A 89 -12.26 -1.00 23.49
CA ASN A 89 -11.23 -0.85 24.50
C ASN A 89 -11.08 -2.19 25.21
N ALA A 90 -10.11 -2.98 24.77
CA ALA A 90 -9.79 -4.32 25.29
C ALA A 90 -9.38 -4.33 26.78
N PHE A 91 -9.36 -3.16 27.42
CA PHE A 91 -8.92 -2.96 28.80
C PHE A 91 -10.07 -2.68 29.79
N LYS A 92 -11.34 -2.62 29.34
CA LYS A 92 -12.47 -2.40 30.27
C LYS A 92 -12.74 -3.58 31.20
N ASP A 93 -12.45 -4.80 30.77
CA ASP A 93 -12.67 -6.01 31.59
C ASP A 93 -11.55 -6.26 32.62
N ALA A 94 -10.45 -5.50 32.58
CA ALA A 94 -9.30 -5.67 33.46
C ALA A 94 -9.35 -4.82 34.75
N VAL A 95 -10.43 -4.05 34.96
CA VAL A 95 -10.58 -3.13 36.10
C VAL A 95 -11.77 -3.52 37.00
N LYS A 96 -12.07 -4.82 37.12
CA LYS A 96 -13.07 -5.33 38.06
C LYS A 96 -12.46 -6.24 39.11
#